data_AF-A0A7X0KJW3-F1
#
_entry.id   AF-A0A7X0KJW3-F1
#
_cell.length_a   1.000
_cell.length_b   1.000
_cell.length_c   1.000
_cell.angle_alpha   90.00
_cell.angle_beta   90.00
_cell.angle_gamma   90.00
#
_symmetry.space_group_name_H-M   'P 1'
#
loop_
_entity.id
_entity.type
_entity.pdbx_description
1 polymer ?
#
loop_
_entity_poly.entity_id
_entity_poly.type
_entity_poly.pdbx_seq_one_letter_code
_entity_poly.pdbx_strand_id
1 'polypeptide(L)'
;MAFWRAELIKVLARLKELEGGLPGTYQPLNQNLTDIAALTTTPYGRSFLTFANEAAFKAGVNLEAGTDFLTPAAIAAAYQPLDTDLTALAGLGTAVAGDLIYSNGAATWARLAKGTALQHMRMNAGATAPEWASYPTIETLEGLALVAGDMLYATGADTLVKLAKGTALQVLRQNAALTAPEWATAREVLTANRTYYVRTDGSDSNTGLVDSSGGGFLTIQKAIDVAKTLDLGGFSVTIQVRTGTYTGSISVDTPFFGGQVTLAGDTTTPANCVISHNAYGAFSVSNASILSVRGFQVQNSAASSLGQGILVQNNAVLNISGNMAFAACTRSHLEINTGGTVNVNSGYTISGATNYHWLLNYGALVLSGQTITITGTPAWGVSFIDASNGSGATVFSATFSGAATGKRYNAALNAVVNTFGGGANYFPGNVAGTTATGGQYA
;
A
#
# COMPACT_ATOMS: atom_id res chain seq x y z
N MET A 1 140.49 -40.71 92.02
CA MET A 1 140.58 -39.43 91.28
C MET A 1 140.69 -39.57 89.75
N ALA A 2 141.16 -40.69 89.17
CA ALA A 2 141.26 -40.81 87.71
C ALA A 2 139.93 -41.15 86.99
N PHE A 3 139.01 -41.87 87.66
CA PHE A 3 137.70 -42.28 87.10
C PHE A 3 136.77 -41.10 86.78
N TRP A 4 136.93 -39.94 87.43
CA TRP A 4 136.07 -38.76 87.24
C TRP A 4 136.59 -37.76 86.20
N ARG A 5 137.88 -37.86 85.81
CA ARG A 5 138.49 -36.95 84.82
C ARG A 5 138.22 -37.38 83.38
N ALA A 6 138.08 -38.69 83.11
CA ALA A 6 137.87 -39.19 81.76
C ALA A 6 136.45 -38.91 81.23
N GLU A 7 135.42 -38.92 82.10
CA GLU A 7 134.04 -38.64 81.64
C GLU A 7 133.67 -37.16 81.58
N LEU A 8 134.30 -36.32 82.42
CA LEU A 8 134.08 -34.88 82.35
C LEU A 8 134.64 -34.27 81.06
N ILE A 9 135.71 -34.84 80.50
CA ILE A 9 136.38 -34.32 79.29
C ILE A 9 135.60 -34.61 78.00
N LYS A 10 134.85 -35.72 77.94
CA LYS A 10 134.09 -36.08 76.72
C LYS A 10 132.72 -35.42 76.66
N VAL A 11 132.04 -35.26 77.80
CA VAL A 11 130.76 -34.52 77.88
C VAL A 11 130.96 -33.04 77.58
N LEU A 12 132.07 -32.44 78.03
CA LEU A 12 132.37 -31.02 77.73
C LEU A 12 132.81 -30.76 76.29
N ALA A 13 133.33 -31.76 75.57
CA ALA A 13 133.75 -31.58 74.17
C ALA A 13 132.57 -31.64 73.18
N ARG A 14 131.49 -32.38 73.48
CA ARG A 14 130.36 -32.56 72.56
C ARG A 14 129.28 -31.46 72.69
N LEU A 15 129.13 -30.88 73.87
CA LEU A 15 128.04 -29.95 74.16
C LEU A 15 128.41 -28.48 73.86
N LYS A 16 129.70 -28.13 73.94
CA LYS A 16 130.15 -26.72 73.81
C LYS A 16 130.36 -26.22 72.39
N GLU A 17 130.50 -27.08 71.38
CA GLU A 17 130.85 -26.61 70.03
C GLU A 17 129.66 -26.28 69.12
N LEU A 18 128.41 -26.71 69.38
CA LEU A 18 127.30 -26.41 68.45
C LEU A 18 125.98 -25.94 69.08
N GLU A 19 125.86 -25.89 70.40
CA GLU A 19 124.81 -25.08 71.05
C GLU A 19 125.12 -23.57 70.99
N GLY A 20 126.26 -23.15 70.42
CA GLY A 20 126.80 -21.79 70.55
C GLY A 20 126.56 -20.77 69.43
N GLY A 21 125.85 -21.06 68.33
CA GLY A 21 125.78 -20.09 67.22
C GLY A 21 124.66 -20.25 66.18
N LEU A 22 123.39 -20.12 66.60
CA LEU A 22 122.28 -19.28 66.04
C LEU A 22 122.22 -18.98 64.51
N PRO A 23 121.06 -18.52 63.97
CA PRO A 23 119.67 -18.97 64.06
C PRO A 23 119.01 -19.00 62.64
N GLY A 24 117.76 -19.47 62.55
CA GLY A 24 117.01 -19.53 61.29
C GLY A 24 116.65 -18.15 60.71
N THR A 25 117.18 -17.84 59.53
CA THR A 25 116.59 -17.04 58.45
C THR A 25 117.65 -16.83 57.38
N TYR A 26 117.46 -17.34 56.16
CA TYR A 26 117.51 -16.55 54.91
C TYR A 26 117.20 -17.45 53.70
N GLN A 27 116.19 -17.05 52.93
CA GLN A 27 115.70 -17.68 51.72
C GLN A 27 116.51 -17.27 50.47
N PRO A 28 116.63 -18.13 49.43
CA PRO A 28 117.20 -17.71 48.16
C PRO A 28 116.18 -16.96 47.28
N LEU A 29 116.35 -15.64 47.24
CA LEU A 29 116.14 -14.66 46.16
C LEU A 29 115.46 -15.16 44.85
N ASN A 30 114.13 -15.05 44.72
CA ASN A 30 113.41 -15.03 43.44
C ASN A 30 112.97 -13.59 43.13
N GLN A 31 113.50 -13.01 42.06
CA GLN A 31 113.28 -11.62 41.63
C GLN A 31 111.79 -11.26 41.48
N ASN A 32 110.92 -12.17 41.03
CA ASN A 32 109.49 -11.88 40.88
C ASN A 32 108.79 -11.61 42.23
N LEU A 33 109.27 -12.25 43.30
CA LEU A 33 108.76 -12.03 44.66
C LEU A 33 109.29 -10.72 45.23
N THR A 34 110.53 -10.36 44.87
CA THR A 34 111.12 -9.04 45.14
C THR A 34 110.38 -7.92 44.40
N ASP A 35 109.98 -8.13 43.14
CA ASP A 35 109.27 -7.13 42.32
C ASP A 35 107.81 -6.91 42.79
N ILE A 36 107.14 -7.98 43.25
CA ILE A 36 105.83 -7.87 43.92
C ILE A 36 105.94 -7.17 45.29
N ALA A 37 107.00 -7.47 46.06
CA ALA A 37 107.26 -6.82 47.34
C ALA A 37 107.75 -5.36 47.20
N ALA A 38 108.38 -5.02 46.06
CA ALA A 38 108.88 -3.69 45.72
C ALA A 38 107.87 -2.85 44.93
N LEU A 39 106.67 -3.37 44.66
CA LEU A 39 105.59 -2.61 44.02
C LEU A 39 105.15 -1.47 44.94
N THR A 40 105.67 -0.27 44.68
CA THR A 40 105.41 0.97 45.42
C THR A 40 104.05 1.57 45.06
N THR A 41 102.98 0.82 45.35
CA THR A 41 101.63 1.40 45.36
C THR A 41 101.38 2.14 46.67
N THR A 42 100.51 3.14 46.66
CA THR A 42 100.05 3.80 47.90
C THR A 42 99.29 2.81 48.78
N PRO A 43 99.12 3.04 50.10
CA PRO A 43 98.33 2.16 50.96
C PRO A 43 96.94 1.85 50.39
N TYR A 44 96.35 2.78 49.64
CA TYR A 44 95.09 2.61 48.92
C TYR A 44 95.17 1.60 47.77
N GLY A 45 96.24 1.61 46.96
CA GLY A 45 96.39 0.62 45.88
C GLY A 45 96.61 -0.81 46.39
N ARG A 46 97.25 -0.97 47.55
CA ARG A 46 97.42 -2.29 48.20
C ARG A 46 96.10 -2.87 48.70
N SER A 47 95.13 -2.06 49.15
CA SER A 47 93.87 -2.57 49.69
C SER A 47 93.07 -3.35 48.64
N PHE A 48 93.06 -2.87 47.40
CA PHE A 48 92.41 -3.51 46.25
C PHE A 48 92.91 -4.93 45.96
N LEU A 49 94.19 -5.19 46.21
CA LEU A 49 94.81 -6.50 45.98
C LEU A 49 94.62 -7.48 47.15
N THR A 50 94.06 -7.01 48.28
CA THR A 50 93.94 -7.79 49.53
C THR A 50 92.51 -8.14 49.91
N PHE A 51 91.50 -7.67 49.17
CA PHE A 51 90.12 -8.00 49.47
C PHE A 51 89.85 -9.49 49.24
N ALA A 52 89.42 -10.18 50.29
CA ALA A 52 89.23 -11.63 50.28
C ALA A 52 88.00 -12.09 49.45
N ASN A 53 87.07 -11.19 49.14
CA ASN A 53 85.87 -11.45 48.35
C ASN A 53 85.22 -10.14 47.86
N GLU A 54 84.21 -10.29 46.99
CA GLU A 54 83.43 -9.17 46.43
C GLU A 54 82.80 -8.28 47.50
N ALA A 55 82.30 -8.85 48.60
CA ALA A 55 81.67 -8.08 49.68
C ALA A 55 82.69 -7.18 50.41
N ALA A 56 83.89 -7.70 50.68
CA ALA A 56 84.99 -6.95 51.27
C ALA A 56 85.47 -5.83 50.34
N PHE A 57 85.53 -6.09 49.02
CA PHE A 57 85.82 -5.07 48.02
C PHE A 57 84.78 -3.94 48.05
N LYS A 58 83.48 -4.27 47.95
CA LYS A 58 82.38 -3.28 47.97
C LYS A 58 82.39 -2.39 49.22
N ALA A 59 82.66 -2.98 50.38
CA ALA A 59 82.79 -2.24 51.64
C ALA A 59 84.04 -1.34 51.67
N GLY A 60 85.16 -1.81 51.12
CA GLY A 60 86.42 -1.05 51.11
C GLY A 60 86.44 0.12 50.13
N VAL A 61 85.68 0.04 49.03
CA VAL A 61 85.52 1.13 48.06
C VAL A 61 84.29 2.00 48.29
N ASN A 62 83.57 1.77 49.39
CA ASN A 62 82.34 2.46 49.77
C ASN A 62 81.29 2.50 48.64
N LEU A 63 81.11 1.41 47.90
CA LEU A 63 80.06 1.34 46.89
C LEU A 63 78.70 1.17 47.58
N GLU A 64 77.97 2.27 47.75
CA GLU A 64 76.69 2.30 48.46
C GLU A 64 75.51 2.40 47.49
N ALA A 65 74.57 1.46 47.61
CA ALA A 65 73.37 1.42 46.77
C ALA A 65 72.38 2.50 47.23
N GLY A 66 72.02 3.41 46.32
CA GLY A 66 71.21 4.62 46.59
C GLY A 66 72.03 5.92 46.56
N THR A 67 73.36 5.83 46.66
CA THR A 67 74.28 6.97 46.65
C THR A 67 75.14 6.97 45.38
N ASP A 68 75.80 5.86 45.08
CA ASP A 68 76.72 5.75 43.93
C ASP A 68 76.07 5.05 42.71
N PHE A 69 75.07 4.21 42.96
CA PHE A 69 74.25 3.56 41.92
C PHE A 69 72.84 3.32 42.45
N LEU A 70 71.83 3.37 41.58
CA LEU A 70 70.45 3.15 41.98
C LEU A 70 70.23 1.69 42.39
N THR A 71 69.50 1.47 43.49
CA THR A 71 69.03 0.13 43.84
C THR A 71 68.05 -0.37 42.77
N PRO A 72 67.91 -1.70 42.56
CA PRO A 72 66.88 -2.23 41.66
C PRO A 72 65.47 -1.72 42.00
N ALA A 73 65.18 -1.51 43.30
CA ALA A 73 63.94 -0.89 43.76
C ALA A 73 63.82 0.59 43.36
N ALA A 74 64.92 1.36 43.43
CA ALA A 74 64.95 2.76 42.98
C ALA A 74 64.85 2.87 41.45
N ILE A 75 65.42 1.94 40.69
CA ILE A 75 65.25 1.86 39.23
C ILE A 75 63.77 1.56 38.90
N ALA A 76 63.15 0.59 39.58
CA ALA A 76 61.74 0.27 39.38
C ALA A 76 60.82 1.46 39.73
N ALA A 77 61.16 2.23 40.78
CA ALA A 77 60.42 3.42 41.16
C ALA A 77 60.66 4.63 40.23
N ALA A 78 61.85 4.77 39.64
CA ALA A 78 62.21 5.89 38.78
C ALA A 78 61.87 5.68 37.29
N TYR A 79 61.73 4.42 36.85
CA TYR A 79 61.51 4.06 35.43
C TYR A 79 60.17 3.36 35.16
N GLN A 80 59.35 3.07 36.16
CA GLN A 80 57.89 3.06 35.94
C GLN A 80 57.51 4.51 35.63
N PRO A 81 56.89 4.83 34.47
CA PRO A 81 56.75 6.21 34.06
C PRO A 81 55.96 6.98 35.12
N LEU A 82 56.50 8.15 35.46
CA LEU A 82 55.95 9.19 36.34
C LEU A 82 54.66 9.81 35.77
N ASP A 83 53.86 9.01 35.07
CA ASP A 83 52.58 9.39 34.53
C ASP A 83 51.52 8.61 35.30
N THR A 84 50.82 9.34 36.19
CA THR A 84 49.72 8.79 36.98
C THR A 84 48.67 8.16 36.06
N ASP A 85 48.52 8.67 34.83
CA ASP A 85 47.58 8.16 33.85
C ASP A 85 47.95 6.75 33.36
N LEU A 86 49.25 6.43 33.21
CA LEU A 86 49.67 5.08 32.79
C LEU A 86 49.50 4.05 33.91
N THR A 87 49.76 4.46 35.16
CA THR A 87 49.49 3.61 36.34
C THR A 87 47.98 3.35 36.47
N ALA A 88 47.16 4.38 36.27
CA ALA A 88 45.70 4.25 36.29
C ALA A 88 45.18 3.35 35.15
N LEU A 89 45.76 3.45 33.96
CA LEU A 89 45.44 2.60 32.81
C LEU A 89 45.84 1.13 33.06
N ALA A 90 47.03 0.89 33.65
CA ALA A 90 47.48 -0.43 34.04
C ALA A 90 46.58 -1.08 35.11
N GLY A 91 45.93 -0.27 35.96
CA GLY A 91 44.97 -0.71 36.96
C GLY A 91 43.63 -1.22 36.43
N LEU A 92 43.32 -1.01 35.14
CA LEU A 92 42.05 -1.46 34.52
C LEU A 92 41.99 -2.97 34.24
N GLY A 93 43.08 -3.70 34.46
CA GLY A 93 43.18 -5.14 34.20
C GLY A 93 43.36 -5.49 32.72
N THR A 94 43.25 -6.79 32.37
CA THR A 94 43.43 -7.27 31.00
C THR A 94 42.25 -6.85 30.11
N ALA A 95 42.46 -5.87 29.23
CA ALA A 95 41.49 -5.50 28.21
C ALA A 95 41.30 -6.65 27.21
N VAL A 96 40.04 -6.87 26.80
CA VAL A 96 39.69 -7.82 25.75
C VAL A 96 39.45 -7.07 24.44
N ALA A 97 39.65 -7.73 23.31
CA ALA A 97 39.39 -7.14 22.00
C ALA A 97 37.94 -6.61 21.90
N GLY A 98 37.80 -5.33 21.55
CA GLY A 98 36.53 -4.63 21.42
C GLY A 98 36.06 -3.86 22.66
N ASP A 99 36.78 -3.93 23.78
CA ASP A 99 36.50 -3.10 24.95
C ASP A 99 36.80 -1.61 24.64
N LEU A 100 35.98 -0.73 25.20
CA LEU A 100 36.19 0.72 25.14
C LEU A 100 36.78 1.21 26.46
N ILE A 101 37.89 1.95 26.38
CA ILE A 101 38.48 2.65 27.52
C ILE A 101 38.09 4.12 27.42
N TYR A 102 37.56 4.68 28.51
CA TYR A 102 37.11 6.07 28.58
C TYR A 102 37.52 6.71 29.90
N SER A 103 37.63 8.03 29.92
CA SER A 103 37.84 8.78 31.16
C SER A 103 36.52 8.90 31.92
N ASN A 104 36.50 8.49 33.19
CA ASN A 104 35.35 8.54 34.10
C ASN A 104 35.42 9.77 35.05
N GLY A 105 36.55 10.47 35.05
CA GLY A 105 36.86 11.60 35.91
C GLY A 105 38.27 12.10 35.63
N ALA A 106 38.68 13.18 36.30
CA ALA A 106 40.03 13.74 36.14
C ALA A 106 41.09 12.69 36.49
N ALA A 107 41.95 12.34 35.52
CA ALA A 107 43.01 11.32 35.65
C ALA A 107 42.51 9.91 36.06
N THR A 108 41.22 9.62 35.89
CA THR A 108 40.66 8.28 36.16
C THR A 108 40.06 7.68 34.89
N TRP A 109 40.50 6.48 34.58
CA TRP A 109 40.03 5.70 33.44
C TRP A 109 39.05 4.62 33.89
N ALA A 110 38.15 4.23 33.01
CA ALA A 110 37.23 3.13 33.20
C ALA A 110 37.13 2.31 31.92
N ARG A 111 36.70 1.05 32.06
CA ARG A 111 36.50 0.12 30.96
C ARG A 111 35.02 -0.17 30.78
N LEU A 112 34.51 0.08 29.58
CA LEU A 112 33.23 -0.46 29.13
C LEU A 112 33.52 -1.71 28.30
N ALA A 113 33.09 -2.87 28.81
CA ALA A 113 33.26 -4.13 28.09
C ALA A 113 32.57 -4.07 26.73
N LYS A 114 33.07 -4.80 25.73
CA LYS A 114 32.44 -4.87 24.41
C LYS A 114 30.95 -5.20 24.49
N GLY A 115 30.14 -4.51 23.69
CA GLY A 115 28.69 -4.75 23.61
C GLY A 115 28.35 -6.12 23.01
N THR A 116 27.06 -6.47 23.08
CA THR A 116 26.46 -7.56 22.32
C THR A 116 26.01 -7.07 20.94
N ALA A 117 25.57 -7.99 20.09
CA ALA A 117 25.06 -7.64 18.76
C ALA A 117 23.90 -6.63 18.84
N LEU A 118 23.80 -5.74 17.86
CA LEU A 118 22.74 -4.73 17.72
C LEU A 118 22.66 -3.69 18.86
N GLN A 119 23.78 -3.46 19.55
CA GLN A 119 23.94 -2.32 20.44
C GLN A 119 24.70 -1.19 19.74
N HIS A 120 24.34 0.06 20.06
CA HIS A 120 25.09 1.26 19.70
C HIS A 120 25.64 1.93 20.96
N MET A 121 26.73 2.65 20.80
CA MET A 121 27.31 3.45 21.88
C MET A 121 26.57 4.79 21.97
N ARG A 122 26.10 5.14 23.16
CA ARG A 122 25.56 6.47 23.47
C ARG A 122 26.10 6.96 24.81
N MET A 123 25.87 8.23 25.13
CA MET A 123 26.10 8.73 26.49
C MET A 123 24.93 8.32 27.40
N ASN A 124 25.22 7.92 28.64
CA ASN A 124 24.19 7.60 29.63
C ASN A 124 23.34 8.84 29.96
N ALA A 125 22.15 8.62 30.55
CA ALA A 125 21.20 9.70 30.84
C ALA A 125 21.77 10.82 31.75
N GLY A 126 22.76 10.49 32.58
CA GLY A 126 23.45 11.43 33.46
C GLY A 126 24.57 12.23 32.79
N ALA A 127 24.88 11.98 31.51
CA ALA A 127 26.02 12.56 30.79
C ALA A 127 27.39 12.30 31.45
N THR A 128 27.54 11.18 32.16
CA THR A 128 28.73 10.83 32.95
C THR A 128 29.56 9.68 32.37
N ALA A 129 28.99 8.85 31.50
CA ALA A 129 29.71 7.72 30.91
C ALA A 129 29.10 7.25 29.58
N PRO A 130 29.91 6.73 28.64
CA PRO A 130 29.39 5.97 27.51
C PRO A 130 28.75 4.66 28.00
N GLU A 131 27.65 4.27 27.37
CA GLU A 131 26.96 3.01 27.59
C GLU A 131 26.56 2.35 26.27
N TRP A 132 26.38 1.03 26.31
CA TRP A 132 25.75 0.30 25.22
C TRP A 132 24.24 0.39 25.36
N ALA A 133 23.58 0.87 24.32
CA ALA A 133 22.13 0.88 24.22
C ALA A 133 21.70 0.00 23.05
N SER A 134 20.61 -0.73 23.22
CA SER A 134 19.95 -1.37 22.09
C SER A 134 19.45 -0.28 21.14
N TYR A 135 19.56 -0.50 19.84
CA TYR A 135 18.76 0.31 18.91
C TYR A 135 17.28 0.20 19.31
N PRO A 136 16.48 1.28 19.20
CA PRO A 136 15.03 1.14 19.29
C PRO A 136 14.61 0.19 18.15
N THR A 137 14.39 -1.06 18.49
CA THR A 137 13.92 -2.05 17.52
C THR A 137 12.45 -1.77 17.30
N ILE A 138 12.09 -1.31 16.11
CA ILE A 138 10.93 -1.93 15.45
C ILE A 138 11.31 -3.42 15.45
N GLU A 139 10.65 -4.26 16.25
CA GLU A 139 11.17 -5.56 16.75
C GLU A 139 11.75 -6.53 15.72
N THR A 140 11.48 -6.34 14.43
CA THR A 140 12.41 -6.51 13.29
C THR A 140 11.56 -6.47 12.04
N LEU A 141 11.97 -5.71 11.02
CA LEU A 141 11.30 -5.75 9.71
C LEU A 141 11.32 -7.18 9.13
N GLU A 142 12.36 -7.94 9.47
CA GLU A 142 12.57 -9.35 9.09
C GLU A 142 11.46 -10.27 9.59
N GLY A 143 10.89 -10.02 10.77
CA GLY A 143 9.78 -10.81 11.33
C GLY A 143 8.43 -10.63 10.60
N LEU A 144 8.28 -9.57 9.79
CA LEU A 144 7.02 -9.25 9.10
C LEU A 144 6.85 -9.98 7.76
N ALA A 145 7.84 -10.76 7.31
CA ALA A 145 7.80 -11.56 6.08
C ALA A 145 7.19 -10.80 4.89
N LEU A 146 7.74 -9.62 4.57
CA LEU A 146 7.20 -8.73 3.55
C LEU A 146 7.30 -9.33 2.15
N VAL A 147 6.29 -9.10 1.33
CA VAL A 147 6.31 -9.36 -0.11
C VAL A 147 6.18 -8.06 -0.90
N ALA A 148 6.54 -8.09 -2.18
CA ALA A 148 6.46 -6.92 -3.05
C ALA A 148 5.04 -6.34 -3.08
N GLY A 149 4.92 -5.04 -2.77
CA GLY A 149 3.66 -4.30 -2.74
C GLY A 149 3.01 -4.21 -1.36
N ASP A 150 3.52 -4.88 -0.33
CA ASP A 150 3.04 -4.71 1.04
C ASP A 150 3.32 -3.29 1.56
N MET A 151 2.44 -2.82 2.44
CA MET A 151 2.58 -1.53 3.10
C MET A 151 2.78 -1.72 4.60
N LEU A 152 3.56 -0.83 5.23
CA LEU A 152 3.76 -0.81 6.68
C LEU A 152 3.02 0.37 7.29
N TYR A 153 2.41 0.15 8.45
CA TYR A 153 1.76 1.20 9.22
C TYR A 153 1.99 1.01 10.72
N ALA A 154 1.98 2.11 11.47
CA ALA A 154 2.14 2.07 12.91
C ALA A 154 0.81 1.76 13.60
N THR A 155 0.84 0.87 14.60
CA THR A 155 -0.31 0.58 15.49
C THR A 155 -0.10 1.10 16.91
N GLY A 156 1.10 1.58 17.23
CA GLY A 156 1.48 2.18 18.50
C GLY A 156 2.86 2.83 18.40
N ALA A 157 3.36 3.36 19.52
CA ALA A 157 4.75 3.81 19.59
C ALA A 157 5.69 2.64 19.26
N ASP A 158 6.58 2.85 18.30
CA ASP A 158 7.62 1.90 17.85
C ASP A 158 7.09 0.52 17.39
N THR A 159 5.78 0.38 17.16
CA THR A 159 5.14 -0.86 16.68
C THR A 159 4.64 -0.69 15.26
N LEU A 160 5.25 -1.41 14.32
CA LEU A 160 4.80 -1.48 12.92
C LEU A 160 4.11 -2.80 12.62
N VAL A 161 3.04 -2.75 11.84
CA VAL A 161 2.33 -3.91 11.30
C VAL A 161 2.31 -3.82 9.78
N LYS A 162 2.29 -5.00 9.14
CA LYS A 162 2.09 -5.13 7.69
C LYS A 162 0.59 -5.04 7.34
N LEU A 163 0.26 -4.20 6.38
CA LEU A 163 -0.92 -4.33 5.54
C LEU A 163 -0.51 -5.02 4.23
N ALA A 164 -1.03 -6.23 4.00
CA ALA A 164 -0.74 -6.97 2.77
C ALA A 164 -1.16 -6.17 1.53
N LYS A 165 -0.44 -6.32 0.41
CA LYS A 165 -0.76 -5.63 -0.84
C LYS A 165 -2.23 -5.79 -1.24
N GLY A 166 -2.84 -4.70 -1.72
CA GLY A 166 -4.20 -4.71 -2.23
C GLY A 166 -4.33 -5.49 -3.55
N THR A 167 -5.57 -5.72 -3.96
CA THR A 167 -5.93 -6.19 -5.29
C THR A 167 -6.25 -5.01 -6.22
N ALA A 168 -6.47 -5.29 -7.50
CA ALA A 168 -6.80 -4.26 -8.48
C ALA A 168 -8.03 -3.44 -8.05
N LEU A 169 -8.02 -2.14 -8.38
CA LEU A 169 -9.05 -1.17 -8.03
C LEU A 169 -9.23 -0.94 -6.52
N GLN A 170 -8.31 -1.37 -5.67
CA GLN A 170 -8.34 -0.98 -4.27
C GLN A 170 -7.60 0.35 -4.04
N VAL A 171 -8.21 1.22 -3.25
CA VAL A 171 -7.60 2.45 -2.74
C VAL A 171 -7.32 2.31 -1.26
N LEU A 172 -6.22 2.92 -0.82
CA LEU A 172 -5.89 2.99 0.61
C LEU A 172 -6.73 4.09 1.26
N ARG A 173 -7.45 3.75 2.34
CA ARG A 173 -8.16 4.73 3.18
C ARG A 173 -8.01 4.38 4.65
N GLN A 174 -8.35 5.31 5.55
CA GLN A 174 -8.51 4.94 6.96
C GLN A 174 -9.76 4.08 7.15
N ASN A 175 -9.68 3.14 8.10
CA ASN A 175 -10.84 2.40 8.58
C ASN A 175 -11.80 3.34 9.33
N ALA A 176 -13.04 2.89 9.53
CA ALA A 176 -14.08 3.72 10.15
C ALA A 176 -13.72 4.19 11.58
N ALA A 177 -12.89 3.43 12.29
CA ALA A 177 -12.44 3.74 13.65
C ALA A 177 -11.22 4.69 13.69
N LEU A 178 -10.64 5.05 12.55
CA LEU A 178 -9.41 5.85 12.43
C LEU A 178 -8.20 5.23 13.14
N THR A 179 -8.17 3.89 13.26
CA THR A 179 -7.12 3.15 13.97
C THR A 179 -6.13 2.45 13.05
N ALA A 180 -6.49 2.23 11.79
CA ALA A 180 -5.62 1.59 10.81
C ALA A 180 -5.99 2.01 9.38
N PRO A 181 -5.04 2.02 8.43
CA PRO A 181 -5.35 2.03 7.02
C PRO A 181 -5.92 0.67 6.58
N GLU A 182 -6.81 0.69 5.61
CA GLU A 182 -7.39 -0.48 4.98
C GLU A 182 -7.55 -0.29 3.48
N TRP A 183 -7.54 -1.41 2.74
CA TRP A 183 -7.88 -1.41 1.32
C TRP A 183 -9.39 -1.36 1.15
N ALA A 184 -9.84 -0.50 0.25
CA ALA A 184 -11.24 -0.39 -0.12
C ALA A 184 -11.41 -0.42 -1.61
N THR A 185 -12.41 -1.15 -2.08
CA THR A 185 -12.73 -1.22 -3.51
C THR A 185 -13.20 0.14 -3.99
N ALA A 186 -12.49 0.70 -4.95
CA ALA A 186 -12.90 1.86 -5.72
C ALA A 186 -13.73 1.43 -6.94
N ARG A 187 -14.48 2.39 -7.46
CA ARG A 187 -15.21 2.27 -8.72
C ARG A 187 -14.22 2.13 -9.88
N GLU A 188 -14.44 1.19 -10.78
CA GLU A 188 -13.63 1.09 -12.01
C GLU A 188 -13.88 2.31 -12.89
N VAL A 189 -12.80 3.00 -13.31
CA VAL A 189 -12.87 4.12 -14.25
C VAL A 189 -12.56 3.62 -15.65
N LEU A 190 -13.48 3.86 -16.59
CA LEU A 190 -13.26 3.49 -17.99
C LEU A 190 -12.19 4.37 -18.63
N THR A 191 -11.37 3.75 -19.47
CA THR A 191 -10.35 4.42 -20.29
C THR A 191 -10.66 4.33 -21.80
N ALA A 192 -11.75 3.66 -22.15
CA ALA A 192 -12.28 3.52 -23.51
C ALA A 192 -13.76 3.16 -23.46
N ASN A 193 -14.46 3.29 -24.61
CA ASN A 193 -15.81 2.78 -24.77
C ASN A 193 -15.85 1.28 -24.49
N ARG A 194 -16.95 0.81 -23.90
CA ARG A 194 -17.11 -0.60 -23.53
C ARG A 194 -18.42 -1.18 -24.05
N THR A 195 -18.37 -2.41 -24.51
CA THR A 195 -19.54 -3.17 -24.89
C THR A 195 -19.73 -4.35 -23.94
N TYR A 196 -20.94 -4.48 -23.41
CA TYR A 196 -21.40 -5.69 -22.73
C TYR A 196 -22.40 -6.41 -23.60
N TYR A 197 -22.30 -7.74 -23.68
CA TYR A 197 -23.17 -8.59 -24.46
C TYR A 197 -24.19 -9.28 -23.57
N VAL A 198 -25.46 -9.28 -24.01
CA VAL A 198 -26.56 -9.99 -23.36
C VAL A 198 -27.12 -11.00 -24.36
N ARG A 199 -27.26 -12.25 -23.93
CA ARG A 199 -27.69 -13.37 -24.78
C ARG A 199 -28.58 -14.33 -24.00
N THR A 200 -29.56 -14.93 -24.66
CA THR A 200 -30.45 -15.94 -24.06
C THR A 200 -29.74 -17.26 -23.73
N ASP A 201 -28.57 -17.51 -24.31
CA ASP A 201 -27.69 -18.66 -24.05
C ASP A 201 -26.50 -18.31 -23.14
N GLY A 202 -26.51 -17.12 -22.52
CA GLY A 202 -25.47 -16.63 -21.60
C GLY A 202 -25.67 -17.05 -20.13
N SER A 203 -24.91 -16.41 -19.24
CA SER A 203 -25.05 -16.55 -17.78
C SER A 203 -24.78 -15.22 -17.09
N ASP A 204 -25.55 -14.88 -16.06
CA ASP A 204 -25.31 -13.68 -15.24
C ASP A 204 -24.06 -13.81 -14.33
N SER A 205 -23.42 -14.99 -14.31
CA SER A 205 -22.09 -15.17 -13.74
C SER A 205 -20.95 -14.81 -14.69
N ASN A 206 -21.23 -14.58 -15.98
CA ASN A 206 -20.21 -14.20 -16.96
C ASN A 206 -19.78 -12.73 -16.77
N THR A 207 -18.74 -12.30 -17.48
CA THR A 207 -18.27 -10.90 -17.43
C THR A 207 -19.05 -9.96 -18.36
N GLY A 208 -19.78 -10.52 -19.32
CA GLY A 208 -20.46 -9.78 -20.38
C GLY A 208 -19.53 -9.22 -21.45
N LEU A 209 -18.21 -9.41 -21.37
CA LEU A 209 -17.24 -8.74 -22.25
C LEU A 209 -17.00 -9.47 -23.58
N VAL A 210 -17.50 -10.70 -23.72
CA VAL A 210 -17.31 -11.54 -24.91
C VAL A 210 -18.68 -11.96 -25.46
N ASP A 211 -18.86 -11.83 -26.76
CA ASP A 211 -20.10 -12.21 -27.45
C ASP A 211 -20.15 -13.71 -27.72
N SER A 212 -20.34 -14.50 -26.67
CA SER A 212 -20.50 -15.95 -26.72
C SER A 212 -21.35 -16.42 -25.56
N SER A 213 -21.84 -17.67 -25.59
CA SER A 213 -22.58 -18.27 -24.47
C SER A 213 -21.76 -18.29 -23.17
N GLY A 214 -20.44 -18.53 -23.27
CA GLY A 214 -19.52 -18.48 -22.13
C GLY A 214 -19.07 -17.07 -21.71
N GLY A 215 -19.50 -16.03 -22.43
CA GLY A 215 -19.02 -14.65 -22.25
C GLY A 215 -20.09 -13.62 -21.95
N GLY A 216 -21.28 -13.77 -22.51
CA GLY A 216 -22.40 -12.82 -22.40
C GLY A 216 -23.22 -13.01 -21.12
N PHE A 217 -23.80 -11.92 -20.62
CA PHE A 217 -24.81 -11.99 -19.56
C PHE A 217 -26.08 -12.67 -20.05
N LEU A 218 -26.85 -13.27 -19.15
CA LEU A 218 -28.14 -13.86 -19.48
C LEU A 218 -29.24 -12.79 -19.53
N THR A 219 -29.18 -11.81 -18.63
CA THR A 219 -30.23 -10.80 -18.46
C THR A 219 -29.76 -9.39 -18.80
N ILE A 220 -30.71 -8.57 -19.29
CA ILE A 220 -30.47 -7.15 -19.54
C ILE A 220 -30.23 -6.41 -18.23
N GLN A 221 -30.97 -6.78 -17.16
CA GLN A 221 -30.81 -6.16 -15.85
C GLN A 221 -29.41 -6.34 -15.29
N LYS A 222 -28.81 -7.54 -15.44
CA LYS A 222 -27.43 -7.78 -14.99
C LYS A 222 -26.44 -6.84 -15.68
N ALA A 223 -26.58 -6.61 -16.98
CA ALA A 223 -25.72 -5.70 -17.72
C ALA A 223 -25.89 -4.23 -17.26
N ILE A 224 -27.13 -3.82 -16.98
CA ILE A 224 -27.44 -2.49 -16.42
C ILE A 224 -26.78 -2.34 -15.04
N ASP A 225 -26.91 -3.34 -14.17
CA ASP A 225 -26.36 -3.29 -12.81
C ASP A 225 -24.83 -3.24 -12.82
N VAL A 226 -24.18 -3.97 -13.73
CA VAL A 226 -22.73 -3.87 -13.95
C VAL A 226 -22.34 -2.48 -14.48
N ALA A 227 -23.11 -1.89 -15.39
CA ALA A 227 -22.85 -0.53 -15.84
C ALA A 227 -22.99 0.50 -14.70
N LYS A 228 -23.93 0.31 -13.77
CA LYS A 228 -24.09 1.16 -12.58
C LYS A 228 -22.89 1.10 -11.61
N THR A 229 -22.06 0.06 -11.66
CA THR A 229 -20.84 -0.04 -10.81
C THR A 229 -19.62 0.67 -11.40
N LEU A 230 -19.71 1.25 -12.59
CA LEU A 230 -18.59 1.90 -13.28
C LEU A 230 -18.61 3.41 -13.12
N ASP A 231 -17.44 4.03 -13.21
CA ASP A 231 -17.27 5.43 -13.60
C ASP A 231 -16.94 5.41 -15.08
N LEU A 232 -17.83 5.95 -15.89
CA LEU A 232 -17.69 5.89 -17.34
C LEU A 232 -16.59 6.83 -17.84
N GLY A 233 -16.02 7.73 -17.03
CA GLY A 233 -14.80 8.48 -17.37
C GLY A 233 -14.90 9.36 -18.64
N GLY A 234 -16.11 9.76 -19.03
CA GLY A 234 -16.44 10.44 -20.29
C GLY A 234 -16.73 9.51 -21.46
N PHE A 235 -16.49 8.21 -21.32
CA PHE A 235 -16.75 7.18 -22.33
C PHE A 235 -18.20 6.69 -22.30
N SER A 236 -18.54 5.87 -23.30
CA SER A 236 -19.87 5.27 -23.44
C SER A 236 -19.85 3.76 -23.20
N VAL A 237 -20.92 3.26 -22.58
CA VAL A 237 -21.20 1.82 -22.49
C VAL A 237 -22.32 1.46 -23.45
N THR A 238 -22.11 0.44 -24.28
CA THR A 238 -23.15 -0.20 -25.08
C THR A 238 -23.52 -1.54 -24.48
N ILE A 239 -24.76 -1.72 -24.07
CA ILE A 239 -25.33 -3.02 -23.72
C ILE A 239 -25.94 -3.59 -25.01
N GLN A 240 -25.18 -4.45 -25.67
CA GLN A 240 -25.56 -5.08 -26.91
C GLN A 240 -26.30 -6.39 -26.63
N VAL A 241 -27.60 -6.38 -26.88
CA VAL A 241 -28.48 -7.52 -26.74
C VAL A 241 -28.50 -8.31 -28.05
N ARG A 242 -28.41 -9.63 -27.96
CA ARG A 242 -28.51 -10.55 -29.11
C ARG A 242 -29.94 -11.08 -29.25
N THR A 243 -30.20 -11.68 -30.42
CA THR A 243 -31.50 -12.25 -30.76
C THR A 243 -32.06 -13.11 -29.64
N GLY A 244 -33.32 -12.88 -29.29
CA GLY A 244 -33.98 -13.56 -28.20
C GLY A 244 -35.20 -12.82 -27.67
N THR A 245 -35.93 -13.50 -26.79
CA THR A 245 -37.01 -12.91 -26.00
C THR A 245 -36.57 -12.79 -24.56
N TYR A 246 -36.58 -11.56 -24.04
CA TYR A 246 -36.16 -11.21 -22.70
C TYR A 246 -37.38 -10.85 -21.85
N THR A 247 -37.61 -11.65 -20.82
CA THR A 247 -38.81 -11.57 -19.97
C THR A 247 -38.57 -11.00 -18.58
N GLY A 248 -37.30 -10.79 -18.21
CA GLY A 248 -36.93 -10.16 -16.94
C GLY A 248 -37.33 -8.69 -16.87
N SER A 249 -37.59 -8.19 -15.67
CA SER A 249 -37.83 -6.76 -15.45
C SER A 249 -36.59 -5.94 -15.80
N ILE A 250 -36.78 -4.78 -16.42
CA ILE A 250 -35.70 -3.87 -16.79
C ILE A 250 -35.93 -2.52 -16.08
N SER A 251 -35.02 -2.15 -15.19
CA SER A 251 -35.06 -0.93 -14.39
C SER A 251 -33.75 -0.16 -14.41
N VAL A 252 -33.81 1.07 -14.91
CA VAL A 252 -32.76 2.09 -14.77
C VAL A 252 -33.28 3.16 -13.80
N ASP A 253 -32.97 2.98 -12.52
CA ASP A 253 -33.48 3.76 -11.38
C ASP A 253 -32.41 4.57 -10.66
N THR A 254 -31.18 4.54 -11.17
CA THR A 254 -30.04 5.26 -10.62
C THR A 254 -29.23 5.78 -11.81
N PRO A 255 -28.89 7.08 -11.85
CA PRO A 255 -28.08 7.64 -12.92
C PRO A 255 -26.73 6.93 -13.06
N PHE A 256 -26.28 6.76 -14.30
CA PHE A 256 -24.92 6.32 -14.58
C PHE A 256 -23.92 7.44 -14.27
N PHE A 257 -22.73 7.06 -13.81
CA PHE A 257 -21.72 8.03 -13.40
C PHE A 257 -20.72 8.27 -14.54
N GLY A 258 -20.43 9.54 -14.85
CA GLY A 258 -19.33 9.91 -15.75
C GLY A 258 -19.54 9.61 -17.23
N GLY A 259 -20.75 9.29 -17.73
CA GLY A 259 -20.95 9.01 -19.15
C GLY A 259 -22.35 8.56 -19.51
N GLN A 260 -22.52 8.01 -20.72
CA GLN A 260 -23.82 7.57 -21.24
C GLN A 260 -23.86 6.06 -21.50
N VAL A 261 -25.04 5.49 -21.30
CA VAL A 261 -25.33 4.08 -21.60
C VAL A 261 -26.32 4.00 -22.74
N THR A 262 -26.10 3.06 -23.66
CA THR A 262 -27.05 2.69 -24.69
C THR A 262 -27.43 1.23 -24.58
N LEU A 263 -28.73 0.95 -24.50
CA LEU A 263 -29.29 -0.38 -24.67
C LEU A 263 -29.60 -0.60 -26.16
N ALA A 264 -28.94 -1.57 -26.78
CA ALA A 264 -29.00 -1.80 -28.22
C ALA A 264 -29.37 -3.25 -28.56
N GLY A 265 -30.43 -3.45 -29.31
CA GLY A 265 -30.81 -4.72 -29.90
C GLY A 265 -30.42 -4.79 -31.38
N ASP A 266 -31.34 -5.29 -32.20
CA ASP A 266 -31.22 -5.36 -33.66
C ASP A 266 -31.98 -4.20 -34.32
N THR A 267 -31.24 -3.20 -34.81
CA THR A 267 -31.82 -2.02 -35.45
C THR A 267 -32.36 -2.28 -36.86
N THR A 268 -31.93 -3.37 -37.51
CA THR A 268 -32.43 -3.77 -38.83
C THR A 268 -33.77 -4.48 -38.68
N THR A 269 -33.90 -5.34 -37.67
CA THR A 269 -35.11 -6.10 -37.39
C THR A 269 -35.37 -6.15 -35.88
N PRO A 270 -36.05 -5.12 -35.31
CA PRO A 270 -36.28 -5.03 -33.86
C PRO A 270 -36.99 -6.25 -33.27
N ALA A 271 -37.81 -6.95 -34.05
CA ALA A 271 -38.47 -8.20 -33.66
C ALA A 271 -37.51 -9.36 -33.32
N ASN A 272 -36.23 -9.28 -33.70
CA ASN A 272 -35.22 -10.25 -33.29
C ASN A 272 -34.86 -10.09 -31.80
N CYS A 273 -34.97 -8.90 -31.24
CA CYS A 273 -34.68 -8.61 -29.83
C CYS A 273 -35.98 -8.15 -29.13
N VAL A 274 -36.71 -9.10 -28.54
CA VAL A 274 -38.02 -8.83 -27.93
C VAL A 274 -37.87 -8.60 -26.44
N ILE A 275 -38.38 -7.47 -25.95
CA ILE A 275 -38.65 -7.23 -24.53
C ILE A 275 -40.12 -7.57 -24.29
N SER A 276 -40.39 -8.66 -23.57
CA SER A 276 -41.73 -9.17 -23.34
C SER A 276 -41.98 -9.41 -21.85
N HIS A 277 -42.73 -8.53 -21.20
CA HIS A 277 -42.99 -8.63 -19.77
C HIS A 277 -44.48 -8.86 -19.48
N ASN A 278 -44.78 -9.23 -18.23
CA ASN A 278 -46.14 -9.45 -17.74
C ASN A 278 -46.40 -8.80 -16.36
N ALA A 279 -45.59 -7.80 -16.01
CA ALA A 279 -45.75 -7.00 -14.79
C ALA A 279 -45.59 -5.50 -15.08
N TYR A 280 -45.52 -4.70 -14.01
CA TYR A 280 -45.43 -3.25 -14.07
C TYR A 280 -44.22 -2.76 -14.87
N GLY A 281 -44.47 -2.14 -16.04
CA GLY A 281 -43.45 -1.64 -16.94
C GLY A 281 -42.54 -2.73 -17.52
N ALA A 282 -42.64 -3.02 -18.81
CA ALA A 282 -41.70 -3.96 -19.45
C ALA A 282 -40.25 -3.45 -19.35
N PHE A 283 -40.12 -2.13 -19.43
CA PHE A 283 -38.88 -1.40 -19.28
C PHE A 283 -39.17 -0.06 -18.60
N SER A 284 -38.48 0.24 -17.50
CA SER A 284 -38.61 1.50 -16.76
C SER A 284 -37.30 2.28 -16.68
N VAL A 285 -37.41 3.61 -16.82
CA VAL A 285 -36.34 4.58 -16.54
C VAL A 285 -36.86 5.58 -15.53
N SER A 286 -36.15 5.77 -14.42
CA SER A 286 -36.59 6.61 -13.31
C SER A 286 -35.45 7.33 -12.60
N ASN A 287 -35.81 8.25 -11.70
CA ASN A 287 -34.94 8.94 -10.76
C ASN A 287 -33.76 9.67 -11.43
N ALA A 288 -34.09 10.58 -12.35
CA ALA A 288 -33.14 11.37 -13.13
C ALA A 288 -32.15 10.54 -13.99
N SER A 289 -32.41 9.24 -14.16
CA SER A 289 -31.59 8.40 -15.03
C SER A 289 -31.77 8.77 -16.49
N ILE A 290 -30.69 8.67 -17.25
CA ILE A 290 -30.67 8.93 -18.70
C ILE A 290 -30.28 7.63 -19.40
N LEU A 291 -31.09 7.19 -20.37
CA LEU A 291 -30.81 6.01 -21.18
C LEU A 291 -31.14 6.26 -22.66
N SER A 292 -30.26 5.80 -23.54
CA SER A 292 -30.55 5.67 -24.97
C SER A 292 -30.94 4.24 -25.30
N VAL A 293 -31.99 4.06 -26.11
CA VAL A 293 -32.49 2.74 -26.53
C VAL A 293 -32.64 2.67 -28.04
N ARG A 294 -32.38 1.49 -28.63
CA ARG A 294 -32.61 1.18 -30.05
C ARG A 294 -32.69 -0.33 -30.31
N GLY A 295 -33.40 -0.74 -31.35
CA GLY A 295 -33.36 -2.10 -31.90
C GLY A 295 -34.18 -3.15 -31.16
N PHE A 296 -35.25 -2.78 -30.46
CA PHE A 296 -36.11 -3.73 -29.76
C PHE A 296 -37.55 -3.68 -30.23
N GLN A 297 -38.20 -4.84 -30.23
CA GLN A 297 -39.65 -4.94 -30.13
C GLN A 297 -40.06 -4.99 -28.66
N VAL A 298 -40.99 -4.12 -28.26
CA VAL A 298 -41.49 -4.05 -26.88
C VAL A 298 -42.95 -4.48 -26.81
N GLN A 299 -43.27 -5.33 -25.84
CA GLN A 299 -44.64 -5.79 -25.54
C GLN A 299 -44.84 -6.02 -24.03
N ASN A 300 -46.07 -5.85 -23.56
CA ASN A 300 -46.43 -6.13 -22.16
C ASN A 300 -47.87 -6.63 -22.01
N SER A 301 -48.03 -7.83 -21.45
CA SER A 301 -49.32 -8.50 -21.26
C SER A 301 -49.87 -8.42 -19.83
N ALA A 302 -49.28 -7.61 -18.94
CA ALA A 302 -49.77 -7.42 -17.58
C ALA A 302 -51.21 -6.89 -17.55
N ALA A 303 -51.86 -6.90 -16.38
CA ALA A 303 -53.16 -6.25 -16.21
C ALA A 303 -53.11 -4.77 -16.67
N SER A 304 -54.24 -4.22 -17.13
CA SER A 304 -54.31 -2.92 -17.82
C SER A 304 -53.79 -1.71 -17.02
N SER A 305 -53.60 -1.81 -15.71
CA SER A 305 -52.97 -0.76 -14.88
C SER A 305 -51.43 -0.86 -14.82
N LEU A 306 -50.86 -2.00 -15.21
CA LEU A 306 -49.44 -2.34 -15.10
C LEU A 306 -48.78 -2.65 -16.46
N GLY A 307 -49.57 -2.76 -17.53
CA GLY A 307 -49.09 -3.17 -18.85
C GLY A 307 -48.46 -2.06 -19.70
N GLN A 308 -47.57 -1.26 -19.12
CA GLN A 308 -46.78 -0.28 -19.88
C GLN A 308 -45.67 -1.01 -20.66
N GLY A 309 -45.48 -0.66 -21.94
CA GLY A 309 -44.31 -1.09 -22.71
C GLY A 309 -43.05 -0.44 -22.13
N ILE A 310 -42.96 0.88 -22.21
CA ILE A 310 -41.89 1.66 -21.59
C ILE A 310 -42.48 2.71 -20.66
N LEU A 311 -41.94 2.79 -19.43
CA LEU A 311 -42.30 3.77 -18.43
C LEU A 311 -41.11 4.70 -18.15
N VAL A 312 -41.30 6.01 -18.29
CA VAL A 312 -40.28 7.03 -18.00
C VAL A 312 -40.82 7.98 -16.95
N GLN A 313 -40.17 8.07 -15.79
CA GLN A 313 -40.71 8.81 -14.65
C GLN A 313 -39.65 9.46 -13.76
N ASN A 314 -40.09 10.24 -12.77
CA ASN A 314 -39.23 10.86 -11.75
C ASN A 314 -38.03 11.58 -12.37
N ASN A 315 -38.30 12.50 -13.30
CA ASN A 315 -37.30 13.30 -14.02
C ASN A 315 -36.31 12.52 -14.90
N ALA A 316 -36.58 11.24 -15.19
CA ALA A 316 -35.76 10.46 -16.11
C ALA A 316 -35.87 10.92 -17.56
N VAL A 317 -34.85 10.61 -18.35
CA VAL A 317 -34.81 10.89 -19.79
C VAL A 317 -34.57 9.59 -20.55
N LEU A 318 -35.43 9.33 -21.54
CA LEU A 318 -35.26 8.25 -22.50
C LEU A 318 -35.05 8.83 -23.91
N ASN A 319 -33.99 8.41 -24.57
CA ASN A 319 -33.74 8.73 -25.96
C ASN A 319 -34.01 7.50 -26.83
N ILE A 320 -35.04 7.53 -27.67
CA ILE A 320 -35.22 6.55 -28.74
C ILE A 320 -34.28 6.94 -29.87
N SER A 321 -33.12 6.28 -29.91
CA SER A 321 -31.94 6.66 -30.69
C SER A 321 -31.74 5.86 -31.98
N GLY A 322 -32.65 4.92 -32.27
CA GLY A 322 -32.65 4.11 -33.48
C GLY A 322 -33.97 3.36 -33.61
N ASN A 323 -34.13 2.63 -34.71
CA ASN A 323 -35.36 1.92 -35.05
C ASN A 323 -35.83 1.00 -33.91
N MET A 324 -37.13 1.02 -33.62
CA MET A 324 -37.80 0.22 -32.59
C MET A 324 -39.10 -0.37 -33.16
N ALA A 325 -39.72 -1.29 -32.44
CA ALA A 325 -41.07 -1.74 -32.71
C ALA A 325 -41.92 -1.80 -31.42
N PHE A 326 -43.18 -1.37 -31.51
CA PHE A 326 -44.14 -1.49 -30.41
C PHE A 326 -45.22 -2.50 -30.79
N ALA A 327 -45.16 -3.65 -30.14
CA ALA A 327 -46.19 -4.67 -30.18
C ALA A 327 -47.17 -4.49 -29.00
N ALA A 328 -48.14 -5.39 -28.86
CA ALA A 328 -49.29 -5.16 -27.99
C ALA A 328 -48.87 -4.91 -26.53
N CYS A 329 -49.41 -3.83 -25.96
CA CYS A 329 -49.28 -3.48 -24.54
C CYS A 329 -50.67 -3.21 -23.98
N THR A 330 -51.06 -3.81 -22.86
CA THR A 330 -52.43 -3.69 -22.35
C THR A 330 -52.78 -2.31 -21.80
N ARG A 331 -51.77 -1.46 -21.52
CA ARG A 331 -51.96 -0.07 -21.07
C ARG A 331 -51.45 0.95 -22.07
N SER A 332 -50.14 1.01 -22.25
CA SER A 332 -49.51 2.06 -23.03
C SER A 332 -48.26 1.54 -23.74
N HIS A 333 -47.93 2.07 -24.91
CA HIS A 333 -46.63 1.80 -25.52
C HIS A 333 -45.54 2.63 -24.82
N LEU A 334 -45.76 3.93 -24.66
CA LEU A 334 -44.91 4.83 -23.89
C LEU A 334 -45.76 5.55 -22.82
N GLU A 335 -45.35 5.45 -21.57
CA GLU A 335 -45.91 6.23 -20.46
C GLU A 335 -44.83 7.13 -19.88
N ILE A 336 -45.16 8.42 -19.77
CA ILE A 336 -44.25 9.47 -19.33
C ILE A 336 -44.90 10.16 -18.15
N ASN A 337 -44.35 9.94 -16.96
CA ASN A 337 -44.93 10.38 -15.69
C ASN A 337 -43.97 11.30 -14.92
N THR A 338 -44.47 12.10 -13.96
CA THR A 338 -43.67 12.78 -12.92
C THR A 338 -42.34 13.38 -13.43
N GLY A 339 -42.41 14.31 -14.38
CA GLY A 339 -41.24 15.00 -14.94
C GLY A 339 -40.39 14.17 -15.93
N GLY A 340 -40.79 12.94 -16.24
CA GLY A 340 -40.13 12.12 -17.25
C GLY A 340 -40.12 12.81 -18.62
N THR A 341 -39.08 12.55 -19.41
CA THR A 341 -38.92 13.11 -20.76
C THR A 341 -38.57 12.00 -21.75
N VAL A 342 -39.26 11.96 -22.89
CA VAL A 342 -38.92 11.07 -24.01
C VAL A 342 -38.58 11.89 -25.24
N ASN A 343 -37.40 11.63 -25.80
CA ASN A 343 -36.96 12.18 -27.07
C ASN A 343 -37.01 11.08 -28.15
N VAL A 344 -37.83 11.28 -29.17
CA VAL A 344 -37.95 10.37 -30.32
C VAL A 344 -37.05 10.87 -31.45
N ASN A 345 -35.81 10.35 -31.49
CA ASN A 345 -34.78 10.77 -32.44
C ASN A 345 -34.65 9.82 -33.65
N SER A 346 -35.49 8.80 -33.72
CA SER A 346 -35.56 7.85 -34.83
C SER A 346 -37.00 7.39 -35.04
N GLY A 347 -37.37 7.12 -36.30
CA GLY A 347 -38.59 6.43 -36.64
C GLY A 347 -38.66 5.02 -36.03
N TYR A 348 -39.88 4.52 -35.86
CA TYR A 348 -40.17 3.18 -35.34
C TYR A 348 -41.48 2.65 -35.91
N THR A 349 -41.74 1.35 -35.69
CA THR A 349 -42.97 0.69 -36.12
C THR A 349 -43.94 0.47 -34.95
N ILE A 350 -45.24 0.63 -35.20
CA ILE A 350 -46.32 0.23 -34.29
C ILE A 350 -47.11 -0.89 -34.97
N SER A 351 -47.14 -2.06 -34.34
CA SER A 351 -47.87 -3.23 -34.83
C SER A 351 -48.92 -3.74 -33.83
N GLY A 352 -48.80 -3.35 -32.55
CA GLY A 352 -49.71 -3.77 -31.48
C GLY A 352 -50.82 -2.77 -31.16
N ALA A 353 -51.96 -3.29 -30.70
CA ALA A 353 -53.01 -2.50 -30.07
C ALA A 353 -52.66 -2.18 -28.60
N THR A 354 -53.15 -1.05 -28.11
CA THR A 354 -52.94 -0.57 -26.73
C THR A 354 -54.02 0.45 -26.34
N ASN A 355 -54.14 0.83 -25.06
CA ASN A 355 -55.06 1.92 -24.70
C ASN A 355 -54.51 3.29 -25.10
N TYR A 356 -53.20 3.48 -24.93
CA TYR A 356 -52.49 4.72 -25.22
C TYR A 356 -51.21 4.44 -26.01
N HIS A 357 -51.00 5.04 -27.18
CA HIS A 357 -49.66 4.93 -27.76
C HIS A 357 -48.67 5.77 -26.93
N TRP A 358 -49.02 7.02 -26.67
CA TRP A 358 -48.30 7.91 -25.77
C TRP A 358 -49.23 8.40 -24.67
N LEU A 359 -48.86 8.12 -23.42
CA LEU A 359 -49.55 8.61 -22.23
C LEU A 359 -48.62 9.55 -21.47
N LEU A 360 -49.01 10.81 -21.33
CA LEU A 360 -48.25 11.84 -20.63
C LEU A 360 -49.03 12.35 -19.42
N ASN A 361 -48.38 12.33 -18.26
CA ASN A 361 -48.90 12.82 -17.00
C ASN A 361 -47.78 13.55 -16.25
N TYR A 362 -47.81 14.88 -16.15
CA TYR A 362 -46.65 15.67 -15.70
C TYR A 362 -45.35 15.43 -16.52
N GLY A 363 -45.44 14.82 -17.70
CA GLY A 363 -44.30 14.41 -18.53
C GLY A 363 -44.10 15.26 -19.78
N ALA A 364 -43.00 15.02 -20.48
CA ALA A 364 -42.67 15.66 -21.74
C ALA A 364 -42.35 14.64 -22.86
N LEU A 365 -42.89 14.85 -24.06
CA LEU A 365 -42.52 14.11 -25.27
C LEU A 365 -42.08 15.08 -26.36
N VAL A 366 -40.96 14.78 -26.99
CA VAL A 366 -40.45 15.53 -28.14
C VAL A 366 -40.22 14.58 -29.31
N LEU A 367 -40.82 14.90 -30.45
CA LEU A 367 -40.59 14.22 -31.73
C LEU A 367 -40.51 15.26 -32.84
N SER A 368 -39.43 15.21 -33.62
CA SER A 368 -39.18 16.09 -34.76
C SER A 368 -38.78 15.31 -36.01
N GLY A 369 -39.54 15.45 -37.10
CA GLY A 369 -39.11 15.00 -38.43
C GLY A 369 -39.01 13.49 -38.64
N GLN A 370 -39.64 12.67 -37.81
CA GLN A 370 -39.55 11.20 -37.88
C GLN A 370 -40.76 10.58 -38.59
N THR A 371 -40.52 9.48 -39.31
CA THR A 371 -41.60 8.63 -39.83
C THR A 371 -41.93 7.52 -38.84
N ILE A 372 -43.17 7.48 -38.38
CA ILE A 372 -43.73 6.39 -37.58
C ILE A 372 -44.58 5.50 -38.48
N THR A 373 -44.17 4.25 -38.61
CA THR A 373 -44.86 3.25 -39.45
C THR A 373 -45.88 2.50 -38.62
N ILE A 374 -47.07 2.27 -39.16
CA ILE A 374 -48.18 1.60 -38.49
C ILE A 374 -48.62 0.42 -39.36
N THR A 375 -48.66 -0.76 -38.77
CA THR A 375 -49.04 -2.00 -39.45
C THR A 375 -50.16 -2.70 -38.69
N GLY A 376 -51.03 -3.43 -39.40
CA GLY A 376 -52.10 -4.22 -38.76
C GLY A 376 -53.32 -3.44 -38.27
N THR A 377 -53.40 -2.13 -38.50
CA THR A 377 -54.52 -1.26 -38.06
C THR A 377 -54.84 -1.38 -36.56
N PRO A 378 -53.87 -1.10 -35.68
CA PRO A 378 -54.08 -1.19 -34.24
C PRO A 378 -55.19 -0.26 -33.76
N ALA A 379 -55.88 -0.68 -32.70
CA ALA A 379 -56.92 0.10 -32.06
C ALA A 379 -56.39 0.74 -30.77
N TRP A 380 -56.64 2.04 -30.62
CA TRP A 380 -56.41 2.77 -29.37
C TRP A 380 -57.64 2.63 -28.49
N GLY A 381 -57.51 1.92 -27.36
CA GLY A 381 -58.60 1.76 -26.40
C GLY A 381 -59.06 3.09 -25.79
N VAL A 382 -58.19 4.10 -25.74
CA VAL A 382 -58.52 5.44 -25.26
C VAL A 382 -58.13 6.52 -26.26
N SER A 383 -56.84 6.68 -26.58
CA SER A 383 -56.36 7.62 -27.60
C SER A 383 -54.94 7.31 -28.07
N PHE A 384 -54.53 7.83 -29.23
CA PHE A 384 -53.14 7.73 -29.68
C PHE A 384 -52.21 8.49 -28.73
N ILE A 385 -52.51 9.77 -28.47
CA ILE A 385 -51.82 10.58 -27.47
C ILE A 385 -52.80 11.10 -26.41
N ASP A 386 -52.51 10.81 -25.16
CA ASP A 386 -53.20 11.38 -24.00
C ASP A 386 -52.22 12.24 -23.20
N ALA A 387 -52.54 13.52 -23.05
CA ALA A 387 -51.73 14.49 -22.33
C ALA A 387 -52.59 15.12 -21.22
N SER A 388 -52.10 15.04 -19.98
CA SER A 388 -52.81 15.49 -18.79
C SER A 388 -51.86 16.11 -17.74
N ASN A 389 -52.44 16.82 -16.77
CA ASN A 389 -51.74 17.38 -15.61
C ASN A 389 -50.52 18.24 -15.98
N GLY A 390 -50.72 19.22 -16.85
CA GLY A 390 -49.66 20.15 -17.26
C GLY A 390 -48.54 19.51 -18.10
N SER A 391 -48.71 18.28 -18.60
CA SER A 391 -47.74 17.65 -19.49
C SER A 391 -47.62 18.36 -20.84
N GLY A 392 -46.49 18.21 -21.53
CA GLY A 392 -46.24 18.80 -22.84
C GLY A 392 -45.81 17.78 -23.89
N ALA A 393 -46.50 17.73 -25.02
CA ALA A 393 -46.06 17.01 -26.21
C ALA A 393 -45.75 17.99 -27.34
N THR A 394 -44.54 17.90 -27.87
CA THR A 394 -44.07 18.70 -29.01
C THR A 394 -43.79 17.73 -30.16
N VAL A 395 -44.70 17.66 -31.13
CA VAL A 395 -44.64 16.66 -32.22
C VAL A 395 -44.81 17.36 -33.55
N PHE A 396 -43.71 17.67 -34.23
CA PHE A 396 -43.74 18.42 -35.49
C PHE A 396 -42.98 17.73 -36.60
N SER A 397 -43.45 17.95 -37.83
CA SER A 397 -42.89 17.32 -39.04
C SER A 397 -42.84 15.78 -38.98
N ALA A 398 -43.58 15.16 -38.06
CA ALA A 398 -43.78 13.72 -38.01
C ALA A 398 -44.63 13.25 -39.20
N THR A 399 -44.30 12.08 -39.73
CA THR A 399 -45.11 11.40 -40.74
C THR A 399 -45.63 10.10 -40.15
N PHE A 400 -46.94 9.87 -40.21
CA PHE A 400 -47.55 8.59 -39.83
C PHE A 400 -47.94 7.81 -41.09
N SER A 401 -47.34 6.64 -41.30
CA SER A 401 -47.61 5.80 -42.47
C SER A 401 -48.40 4.56 -42.06
N GLY A 402 -49.62 4.42 -42.57
CA GLY A 402 -50.56 3.37 -42.18
C GLY A 402 -51.79 3.91 -41.47
N ALA A 403 -52.70 3.03 -41.07
CA ALA A 403 -53.96 3.39 -40.44
C ALA A 403 -54.05 2.85 -39.01
N ALA A 404 -54.87 3.50 -38.17
CA ALA A 404 -55.23 3.04 -36.84
C ALA A 404 -56.69 3.44 -36.52
N THR A 405 -57.30 2.80 -35.53
CA THR A 405 -58.63 3.16 -35.03
C THR A 405 -58.56 3.67 -33.59
N GLY A 406 -59.59 4.39 -33.15
CA GLY A 406 -59.61 5.06 -31.84
C GLY A 406 -59.38 6.57 -31.95
N LYS A 407 -59.36 7.23 -30.78
CA LYS A 407 -59.26 8.69 -30.66
C LYS A 407 -57.86 9.18 -31.03
N ARG A 408 -57.76 10.26 -31.80
CA ARG A 408 -56.47 10.83 -32.24
C ARG A 408 -55.66 11.48 -31.11
N TYR A 409 -56.32 12.24 -30.24
CA TYR A 409 -55.66 12.88 -29.12
C TYR A 409 -56.65 13.22 -28.01
N ASN A 410 -56.13 13.35 -26.78
CA ASN A 410 -56.80 13.97 -25.66
C ASN A 410 -55.82 14.93 -24.98
N ALA A 411 -56.17 16.21 -24.88
CA ALA A 411 -55.41 17.20 -24.11
C ALA A 411 -56.30 17.77 -23.00
N ALA A 412 -55.96 17.49 -21.75
CA ALA A 412 -56.76 17.89 -20.60
C ALA A 412 -55.89 18.43 -19.45
N LEU A 413 -56.51 19.07 -18.47
CA LEU A 413 -55.88 19.48 -17.20
C LEU A 413 -54.62 20.32 -17.45
N ASN A 414 -54.78 21.37 -18.26
CA ASN A 414 -53.74 22.31 -18.68
C ASN A 414 -52.55 21.69 -19.46
N ALA A 415 -52.68 20.46 -19.98
CA ALA A 415 -51.68 19.88 -20.85
C ALA A 415 -51.67 20.53 -22.24
N VAL A 416 -50.52 20.47 -22.93
CA VAL A 416 -50.34 21.01 -24.27
C VAL A 416 -49.89 19.91 -25.22
N VAL A 417 -50.58 19.76 -26.34
CA VAL A 417 -50.15 18.95 -27.48
C VAL A 417 -49.94 19.90 -28.67
N ASN A 418 -48.68 20.22 -28.95
CA ASN A 418 -48.31 21.15 -30.01
C ASN A 418 -47.76 20.39 -31.22
N THR A 419 -48.49 20.47 -32.31
CA THR A 419 -48.17 19.89 -33.62
C THR A 419 -47.64 20.93 -34.62
N PHE A 420 -47.59 22.20 -34.21
CA PHE A 420 -47.24 23.35 -35.06
C PHE A 420 -48.11 23.43 -36.32
N GLY A 421 -49.44 23.32 -36.16
CA GLY A 421 -50.38 23.44 -37.27
C GLY A 421 -50.57 22.15 -38.08
N GLY A 422 -50.33 20.97 -37.50
CA GLY A 422 -50.58 19.67 -38.14
C GLY A 422 -52.06 19.37 -38.44
N GLY A 423 -52.97 20.17 -37.88
CA GLY A 423 -54.42 20.05 -38.05
C GLY A 423 -55.05 18.93 -37.23
N ALA A 424 -56.37 18.93 -37.08
CA ALA A 424 -57.09 18.01 -36.16
C ALA A 424 -56.95 16.51 -36.50
N ASN A 425 -56.46 16.17 -37.69
CA ASN A 425 -56.26 14.79 -38.15
C ASN A 425 -54.79 14.35 -38.13
N TYR A 426 -53.89 15.14 -37.53
CA TYR A 426 -52.45 14.89 -37.56
C TYR A 426 -52.06 13.52 -36.99
N PHE A 427 -52.69 13.11 -35.88
CA PHE A 427 -52.42 11.82 -35.25
C PHE A 427 -53.29 10.69 -35.82
N PRO A 428 -52.78 9.44 -35.85
CA PRO A 428 -53.51 8.27 -36.32
C PRO A 428 -54.77 7.99 -35.50
N GLY A 429 -55.89 7.70 -36.18
CA GLY A 429 -57.15 7.34 -35.55
C GLY A 429 -58.36 7.69 -36.42
N ASN A 430 -59.50 7.10 -36.10
CA ASN A 430 -60.79 7.34 -36.78
C ASN A 430 -61.80 8.12 -35.92
N VAL A 431 -61.50 8.38 -34.65
CA VAL A 431 -62.32 9.21 -33.74
C VAL A 431 -61.64 10.57 -33.52
N ALA A 432 -62.42 11.64 -33.60
CA ALA A 432 -61.93 13.01 -33.41
C ALA A 432 -61.30 13.21 -32.03
N GLY A 433 -60.21 14.00 -31.97
CA GLY A 433 -59.55 14.34 -30.70
C GLY A 433 -60.37 15.28 -29.83
N THR A 434 -60.01 15.36 -28.55
CA THR A 434 -60.71 16.19 -27.56
C THR A 434 -59.75 17.09 -26.78
N THR A 435 -60.23 18.29 -26.44
CA THR A 435 -59.60 19.20 -25.47
C THR A 435 -60.58 19.46 -24.33
N ALA A 436 -60.07 19.55 -23.10
CA ALA A 436 -60.89 19.84 -21.91
C ALA A 436 -60.05 20.53 -20.83
N THR A 437 -60.70 21.17 -19.84
CA THR A 437 -60.05 21.65 -18.60
C THR A 437 -58.73 22.42 -18.84
N GLY A 438 -58.74 23.35 -19.80
CA GLY A 438 -57.59 24.18 -20.16
C GLY A 438 -56.54 23.52 -21.05
N GLY A 439 -56.71 22.25 -21.42
CA GLY A 439 -55.83 21.55 -22.35
C GLY A 439 -55.86 22.17 -23.75
N GLN A 440 -54.69 22.23 -24.38
CA GLN A 440 -54.51 22.87 -25.69
C GLN A 440 -54.00 21.87 -26.73
N TYR A 441 -54.56 21.98 -27.93
CA TYR A 441 -54.09 21.32 -29.14
C TYR A 441 -53.85 22.39 -30.19
N ALA A 442 -52.63 22.47 -30.74
CA ALA A 442 -52.23 23.52 -31.67
C ALA A 442 -51.41 22.98 -32.85
#